data_AF-A0A523EA77-F1
#
_entry.id   AF-A0A523EA77-F1
#
_cell.length_a   1.000
_cell.length_b   1.000
_cell.length_c   1.000
_cell.angle_alpha   90.00
_cell.angle_beta   90.00
_cell.angle_gamma   90.00
#
_symmetry.space_group_name_H-M   'P 1'
#
loop_
_entity.id
_entity.type
_entity.pdbx_description
1 polymer ?
#
loop_
_entity_poly.entity_id
_entity_poly.type
_entity_poly.pdbx_seq_one_letter_code
_entity_poly.pdbx_strand_id
1 'polypeptide(L)' 'MWKGQLHLAVENDREHNTDEERIANLTDDEACEAHWIHARLHEDGTYTVTNSRNGYSKTYRTK' A
#
# COMPACT_ATOMS: atom_id res chain seq x y z
N MET A 1 9.07 -0.12 21.05
CA MET A 1 9.44 -0.02 19.62
C MET A 1 8.31 0.65 18.85
N TRP A 2 8.60 1.38 17.77
CA TRP A 2 7.56 1.88 16.85
C TRP A 2 7.29 0.78 15.83
N LYS A 3 6.09 0.18 15.87
CA LYS A 3 5.64 -0.79 14.87
C LYS A 3 5.38 -0.05 13.55
N GLY A 4 5.75 -0.65 12.42
CA GLY A 4 5.40 -0.11 11.10
C GLY A 4 3.89 0.07 10.96
N GLN A 5 3.44 1.05 10.16
CA GLN A 5 2.01 1.26 9.95
C GLN A 5 1.42 0.08 9.15
N LEU A 6 0.47 -0.63 9.75
CA LEU A 6 -0.23 -1.73 9.10
C LEU A 6 -1.13 -1.21 7.97
N HIS A 7 -1.00 -1.81 6.77
CA HIS A 7 -1.84 -1.45 5.61
C HIS A 7 -2.96 -2.48 5.36
N LEU A 8 -2.89 -3.63 6.04
CA LEU A 8 -3.96 -4.63 6.07
C LEU A 8 -4.98 -4.24 7.14
N ALA A 9 -6.27 -4.22 6.78
CA ALA A 9 -7.33 -4.11 7.78
C ALA A 9 -7.54 -5.47 8.45
N VAL A 10 -6.87 -5.71 9.58
CA VAL A 10 -6.95 -6.99 10.33
C VAL A 10 -8.20 -7.13 11.20
N GLU A 11 -8.83 -6.02 11.57
CA GLU A 11 -10.08 -6.01 12.34
C GLU A 11 -11.33 -6.07 11.45
N ASN A 12 -11.16 -6.20 10.13
CA ASN A 12 -12.25 -6.35 9.17
C ASN A 12 -12.10 -7.67 8.41
N ASP A 13 -13.12 -8.07 7.65
CA ASP A 13 -13.00 -9.25 6.80
C ASP A 13 -12.02 -9.02 5.61
N ARG A 14 -11.65 -10.12 4.96
CA ARG A 14 -10.75 -10.12 3.82
C ARG A 14 -11.34 -9.40 2.59
N GLU A 15 -12.65 -9.35 2.46
CA GLU A 15 -13.36 -8.82 1.28
C GLU A 15 -13.33 -7.29 1.24
N HIS A 16 -13.19 -6.64 2.39
CA HIS A 16 -13.00 -5.19 2.48
C HIS A 16 -11.55 -4.74 2.28
N ASN A 17 -10.61 -5.67 2.14
CA ASN A 17 -9.24 -5.35 1.76
C ASN A 17 -9.12 -5.26 0.23
N THR A 18 -8.20 -4.43 -0.24
CA THR A 18 -7.82 -4.46 -1.66
C THR A 18 -7.05 -5.74 -1.99
N ASP A 19 -6.76 -5.95 -3.28
CA ASP A 19 -5.89 -7.05 -3.72
C ASP A 19 -4.56 -7.02 -2.97
N GLU A 20 -4.08 -8.19 -2.53
CA GLU A 20 -2.91 -8.33 -1.66
C GLU A 20 -1.66 -7.62 -2.21
N GLU A 21 -1.48 -7.61 -3.53
CA GLU A 21 -0.38 -6.93 -4.22
C GLU A 21 -0.31 -5.42 -3.94
N ARG A 22 -1.42 -4.82 -3.54
CA ARG A 22 -1.55 -3.38 -3.24
C ARG A 22 -1.40 -3.06 -1.75
N ILE A 23 -1.31 -4.06 -0.89
CA ILE A 23 -1.08 -3.91 0.55
C ILE A 23 0.42 -3.94 0.77
N ALA A 24 1.03 -3.00 1.51
CA ALA A 24 2.49 -3.02 1.74
C ALA A 24 2.85 -3.83 2.99
N ASN A 25 2.15 -3.59 4.10
CA ASN A 25 2.42 -4.24 5.38
C ASN A 25 1.25 -5.18 5.73
N LEU A 26 1.49 -6.51 5.65
CA LEU A 26 0.49 -7.56 5.94
C LEU A 26 0.42 -7.92 7.42
N THR A 27 1.48 -7.62 8.17
CA THR A 27 1.65 -7.98 9.57
C THR A 27 2.06 -6.75 10.37
N ASP A 28 1.67 -6.71 11.63
CA ASP A 28 2.04 -5.69 12.61
C ASP A 28 3.15 -6.18 13.56
N ASP A 29 3.91 -7.19 13.13
CA ASP A 29 4.98 -7.79 13.92
C ASP A 29 6.22 -6.88 14.00
N GLU A 30 7.05 -7.12 15.01
CA GLU A 30 8.30 -6.36 15.24
C GLU A 30 9.32 -6.55 14.11
N ALA A 31 9.14 -7.58 13.27
CA ALA A 31 9.96 -7.85 12.08
C ALA A 31 9.45 -7.12 10.82
N CYS A 32 8.33 -6.39 10.89
CA CYS A 32 7.79 -5.67 9.77
C CYS A 32 8.77 -4.58 9.31
N GLU A 33 9.26 -4.70 8.08
CA GLU A 33 10.22 -3.77 7.46
C GLU A 33 9.65 -2.37 7.18
N ALA A 34 8.37 -2.14 7.54
CA ALA A 34 7.66 -0.87 7.37
C ALA A 34 7.71 -0.35 5.91
N HIS A 35 7.21 -1.16 4.98
CA HIS A 35 7.12 -0.81 3.56
C HIS A 35 6.19 0.39 3.32
N TRP A 36 6.53 1.20 2.32
CA TRP A 36 5.77 2.39 1.96
C TRP A 36 4.85 2.15 0.76
N ILE A 37 3.79 2.97 0.69
CA ILE A 37 3.04 3.24 -0.54
C ILE A 37 3.37 4.67 -0.95
N HIS A 38 3.81 4.86 -2.19
CA HIS A 38 4.20 6.17 -2.72
C HIS A 38 3.33 6.53 -3.92
N ALA A 39 2.75 7.73 -3.89
CA ALA A 39 1.99 8.28 -5.00
C ALA A 39 2.80 9.40 -5.69
N ARG A 40 3.02 9.27 -7.00
CA ARG A 40 3.61 10.31 -7.85
C ARG A 40 2.52 10.92 -8.71
N LEU A 41 2.33 12.23 -8.60
CA LEU A 41 1.41 13.00 -9.43
C LEU A 41 2.12 13.44 -10.72
N HIS A 42 1.38 13.45 -11.82
CA HIS A 42 1.84 13.92 -13.13
C HIS A 42 1.02 15.13 -13.58
N GLU A 43 1.62 16.00 -14.39
CA GLU A 43 0.97 17.22 -14.88
C GLU A 43 -0.24 16.94 -15.79
N ASP A 44 -0.31 15.76 -16.39
CA ASP A 44 -1.38 15.33 -17.29
C ASP A 44 -2.65 14.85 -16.56
N GLY A 45 -2.72 15.03 -15.23
CA GLY A 45 -3.83 14.60 -14.39
C GLY A 45 -3.84 13.10 -14.08
N THR A 46 -2.73 12.40 -14.32
CA THR A 46 -2.55 11.02 -13.83
C THR A 46 -1.74 10.96 -12.56
N TYR A 47 -1.85 9.85 -11.84
CA TYR A 47 -1.01 9.55 -10.69
C TYR A 47 -0.63 8.07 -10.68
N THR A 48 0.61 7.78 -10.31
CA THR A 48 1.14 6.42 -10.18
C THR A 48 1.32 6.08 -8.72
N VAL A 49 0.74 4.96 -8.28
CA VAL A 49 0.90 4.42 -6.93
C VAL A 49 1.83 3.21 -6.98
N THR A 50 2.88 3.21 -6.17
CA THR A 50 3.87 2.13 -6.07
C THR A 50 3.93 1.56 -4.65
N ASN A 51 3.99 0.24 -4.55
CA ASN A 51 4.17 -0.52 -3.32
C ASN A 51 5.63 -0.99 -3.20
N SER A 52 6.34 -0.58 -2.14
CA SER A 52 7.76 -0.93 -2.00
C SER A 52 8.01 -2.39 -1.63
N ARG A 53 7.02 -3.10 -1.07
CA ARG A 53 7.18 -4.51 -0.69
C ARG A 53 7.48 -5.40 -1.89
N ASN A 54 6.72 -5.21 -2.96
CA ASN A 54 6.70 -6.10 -4.12
C ASN A 54 6.93 -5.38 -5.46
N GLY A 55 7.13 -4.06 -5.43
CA GLY A 55 7.32 -3.24 -6.63
C GLY A 55 6.05 -3.06 -7.47
N TYR A 56 4.88 -3.53 -7.01
CA TYR A 56 3.63 -3.35 -7.74
C TYR A 56 3.38 -1.85 -7.97
N SER A 57 3.06 -1.49 -9.21
CA SER A 57 2.82 -0.10 -9.59
C SER A 57 1.62 -0.01 -10.52
N LYS A 58 0.74 0.97 -10.28
CA LYS A 58 -0.44 1.22 -11.11
C LYS A 58 -0.67 2.70 -11.29
N THR A 59 -0.90 3.10 -12.54
CA THR A 59 -1.29 4.47 -12.90
C THR A 59 -2.80 4.58 -12.99
N TYR A 60 -3.32 5.67 -12.44
CA TYR A 60 -4.72 6.06 -12.42
C TYR A 60 -4.86 7.45 -13.03
N ARG A 61 -6.06 7.75 -13.52
CA ARG A 61 -6.44 9.10 -13.97
C ARG A 61 -7.43 9.68 -12.97
N THR A 62 -7.24 10.94 -12.58
CA THR A 62 -8.23 11.64 -11.75
C THR A 62 -9.55 11.76 -12.52
N LYS A 63 -10.66 11.49 -11.84
CA LYS A 63 -12.00 11.71 -12.41
C LYS A 63 -12.42 13.17 -12.30
#